data_AF-A0A3D5V082-F1
#
_entry.id   AF-A0A3D5V082-F1
#
_cell.length_a   1.000
_cell.length_b   1.000
_cell.length_c   1.000
_cell.angle_alpha   90.00
_cell.angle_beta   90.00
_cell.angle_gamma   90.00
#
_symmetry.space_group_name_H-M   'P 1'
#
loop_
_entity.id
_entity.type
_entity.pdbx_description
1 polymer ?
#
loop_
_entity_poly.entity_id
_entity_poly.type
_entity_poly.pdbx_seq_one_letter_code
_entity_poly.pdbx_strand_id
1 'polypeptide(L)'
;GARMGVGIQGIAIGEVAYQNGVAYANERLAGRSLTGPKNPDGPADPIMVFPDVRRLLLSSRSFVEGARALAMYVSMLFSLQTFGKDEKEREEAADLAQLMTPVIKAFFTDKGFQAANDSMQVFGGHGYVRDHGMEQFVR
;
A
#
# COMPACT_ATOMS: atom_id res chain seq x y z
N GLY A 1 -7.68 12.57 -16.96
CA GLY A 1 -8.46 11.45 -16.39
C GLY A 1 -7.66 10.16 -16.18
N ALA A 2 -7.03 9.59 -17.21
CA ALA A 2 -6.47 8.22 -17.13
C ALA A 2 -5.27 8.04 -16.17
N ARG A 3 -4.33 8.98 -16.12
CA ARG A 3 -3.12 8.87 -15.28
C ARG A 3 -3.42 8.83 -13.78
N MET A 4 -4.34 9.68 -13.32
CA MET A 4 -4.81 9.70 -11.93
C MET A 4 -5.50 8.38 -11.57
N GLY A 5 -6.40 7.90 -12.41
CA GLY A 5 -7.09 6.62 -12.19
C GLY A 5 -6.12 5.44 -12.06
N VAL A 6 -5.15 5.35 -12.95
CA VAL A 6 -4.11 4.29 -12.92
C VAL A 6 -3.22 4.40 -11.67
N GLY A 7 -2.85 5.61 -11.24
CA GLY A 7 -2.12 5.81 -9.98
C GLY A 7 -2.93 5.36 -8.75
N ILE A 8 -4.22 5.68 -8.72
CA ILE A 8 -5.14 5.26 -7.64
C ILE A 8 -5.32 3.74 -7.63
N GLN A 9 -5.39 3.09 -8.79
CA GLN A 9 -5.41 1.63 -8.89
C GLN A 9 -4.14 1.00 -8.27
N GLY A 10 -2.97 1.61 -8.50
CA GLY A 10 -1.73 1.20 -7.84
C GLY A 10 -1.82 1.24 -6.30
N ILE A 11 -2.38 2.32 -5.74
CA ILE A 11 -2.65 2.41 -4.29
C ILE A 11 -3.60 1.30 -3.85
N ALA A 12 -4.71 1.09 -4.57
CA ALA A 12 -5.74 0.13 -4.20
C ALA A 12 -5.20 -1.31 -4.16
N ILE A 13 -4.37 -1.69 -5.13
CA ILE A 13 -3.70 -3.00 -5.18
C ILE A 13 -2.71 -3.14 -4.02
N GLY A 14 -1.89 -2.13 -3.75
CA GLY A 14 -0.99 -2.14 -2.59
C GLY A 14 -1.73 -2.25 -1.26
N GLU A 15 -2.86 -1.57 -1.10
CA GLU A 15 -3.68 -1.57 0.12
C GLU A 15 -4.28 -2.94 0.40
N VAL A 16 -4.96 -3.55 -0.58
CA VAL A 16 -5.61 -4.86 -0.36
C VAL A 16 -4.58 -5.95 -0.09
N ALA A 17 -3.44 -5.92 -0.80
CA ALA A 17 -2.35 -6.86 -0.55
C ALA A 17 -1.77 -6.68 0.86
N TYR A 18 -1.54 -5.43 1.29
CA TYR A 18 -1.08 -5.10 2.64
C TYR A 18 -2.05 -5.61 3.72
N GLN A 19 -3.35 -5.36 3.58
CA GLN A 19 -4.37 -5.82 4.53
C GLN A 19 -4.35 -7.35 4.66
N ASN A 20 -4.27 -8.07 3.54
CA ASN A 20 -4.15 -9.52 3.54
C ASN A 20 -2.85 -10.00 4.19
N GLY A 21 -1.73 -9.33 3.92
CA GLY A 21 -0.43 -9.60 4.54
C GLY A 21 -0.46 -9.45 6.07
N VAL A 22 -1.10 -8.39 6.58
CA VAL A 22 -1.29 -8.17 8.02
C VAL A 22 -2.15 -9.26 8.63
N ALA A 23 -3.28 -9.59 8.02
CA ALA A 23 -4.19 -10.62 8.53
C ALA A 23 -3.44 -11.97 8.63
N TYR A 24 -2.79 -12.39 7.55
CA TYR A 24 -2.01 -13.63 7.53
C TYR A 24 -0.87 -13.63 8.55
N ALA A 25 -0.15 -12.52 8.69
CA ALA A 25 0.98 -12.44 9.63
C ALA A 25 0.58 -12.58 11.10
N ASN A 26 -0.64 -12.17 11.46
CA ASN A 26 -1.16 -12.31 12.81
C ASN A 26 -1.62 -13.73 13.13
N GLU A 27 -2.05 -14.50 12.12
CA GLU A 27 -2.58 -15.85 12.32
C GLU A 27 -1.54 -16.95 12.09
N ARG A 28 -0.61 -16.74 11.16
CA ARG A 28 0.39 -17.74 10.80
C ARG A 28 1.40 -17.93 11.92
N LEU A 29 1.39 -19.11 12.54
CA LEU A 29 2.35 -19.51 13.55
C LEU A 29 3.59 -20.17 12.93
N ALA A 30 4.78 -19.63 13.18
CA ALA A 30 6.04 -20.26 12.78
C ALA A 30 7.22 -19.71 13.59
N GLY A 31 8.08 -20.59 14.12
CA GLY A 31 9.26 -20.19 14.89
C GLY A 31 8.95 -19.47 16.21
N ARG A 32 9.96 -18.83 16.82
CA ARG A 32 9.86 -18.10 18.08
C ARG A 32 10.50 -16.72 17.98
N SER A 33 9.94 -15.75 18.69
CA SER A 33 10.46 -14.39 18.76
C SER A 33 11.86 -14.33 19.37
N LEU A 34 12.69 -13.40 18.84
CA LEU A 34 14.04 -13.12 19.32
C LEU A 34 14.09 -12.55 20.74
N THR A 35 12.96 -12.01 21.23
CA THR A 35 12.83 -11.38 22.56
C THR A 35 12.07 -12.28 23.53
N GLY A 36 12.13 -13.60 23.30
CA GLY A 36 11.37 -14.62 24.01
C GLY A 36 10.00 -14.89 23.40
N PRO A 37 9.38 -16.04 23.74
CA PRO A 37 8.09 -16.46 23.20
C PRO A 37 6.99 -15.41 23.41
N LYS A 38 6.19 -15.17 22.37
CA LYS A 38 5.00 -14.27 22.43
C LYS A 38 3.68 -15.04 22.45
N ASN A 39 3.71 -16.33 22.13
CA ASN A 39 2.63 -17.28 22.28
C ASN A 39 3.14 -18.48 23.10
N PRO A 40 3.28 -18.33 24.43
CA PRO A 40 3.97 -19.31 25.29
C PRO A 40 3.31 -20.68 25.29
N ASP A 41 1.97 -20.69 25.29
CA ASP A 41 1.16 -21.91 25.38
C ASP A 41 0.90 -22.56 24.01
N GLY A 42 1.24 -21.87 22.92
CA GLY A 42 1.08 -22.36 21.56
C GLY A 42 2.36 -23.00 20.99
N PRO A 43 2.25 -23.69 19.83
CA PRO A 43 3.38 -24.40 19.23
C PRO A 43 4.47 -23.47 18.66
N ALA A 44 4.10 -22.24 18.29
CA ALA A 44 4.98 -21.22 17.74
C ALA A 44 4.36 -19.83 17.91
N ASP A 45 5.15 -18.79 17.67
CA ASP A 45 4.68 -17.39 17.68
C ASP A 45 4.11 -17.00 16.29
N PRO A 46 3.18 -16.03 16.24
CA PRO A 46 2.76 -15.42 14.98
C PRO A 46 3.94 -14.79 14.24
N ILE A 47 4.01 -14.93 12.91
CA ILE A 47 5.13 -14.36 12.14
C ILE A 47 5.20 -12.82 12.22
N MET A 48 4.13 -12.15 12.65
CA MET A 48 4.10 -10.72 12.98
C MET A 48 5.17 -10.30 14.01
N VAL A 49 5.71 -11.22 14.81
CA VAL A 49 6.78 -10.88 15.76
C VAL A 49 8.14 -10.68 15.10
N PHE A 50 8.34 -11.16 13.86
CA PHE A 50 9.63 -11.09 13.21
C PHE A 50 9.94 -9.70 12.64
N PRO A 51 11.16 -9.18 12.85
CA PRO A 51 11.52 -7.84 12.39
C PRO A 51 11.35 -7.63 10.88
N ASP A 52 11.69 -8.62 10.06
CA ASP A 52 11.58 -8.47 8.60
C ASP A 52 10.13 -8.44 8.11
N VAL A 53 9.25 -9.27 8.68
CA VAL A 53 7.79 -9.24 8.41
C VAL A 53 7.22 -7.86 8.77
N ARG A 54 7.59 -7.33 9.95
CA ARG A 54 7.18 -5.97 10.36
C ARG A 54 7.71 -4.91 9.41
N ARG A 55 8.97 -5.02 8.99
CA ARG A 55 9.60 -4.07 8.05
C ARG A 55 8.84 -4.04 6.72
N LEU A 56 8.56 -5.20 6.11
CA LEU A 56 7.80 -5.31 4.86
C LEU A 56 6.40 -4.68 4.99
N LEU A 57 5.67 -5.02 6.06
CA LEU A 57 4.32 -4.52 6.29
C LEU A 57 4.30 -3.01 6.62
N LEU A 58 5.26 -2.50 7.39
CA LEU A 58 5.38 -1.07 7.69
C LEU A 58 5.78 -0.25 6.46
N SER A 59 6.67 -0.77 5.62
CA SER A 59 7.01 -0.14 4.33
C SER A 59 5.77 -0.04 3.43
N SER A 60 4.98 -1.12 3.33
CA SER A 60 3.73 -1.13 2.56
C SER A 60 2.71 -0.15 3.15
N ARG A 61 2.47 -0.20 4.47
CA ARG A 61 1.54 0.67 5.19
C ARG A 61 1.85 2.15 5.00
N SER A 62 3.10 2.53 5.22
CA SER A 62 3.52 3.94 5.15
C SER A 62 3.34 4.49 3.73
N PHE A 63 3.61 3.68 2.71
CA PHE A 63 3.32 4.04 1.34
C PHE A 63 1.81 4.18 1.08
N VAL A 64 0.98 3.17 1.37
CA VAL A 64 -0.44 3.19 1.00
C VAL A 64 -1.22 4.29 1.70
N GLU A 65 -0.94 4.56 2.99
CA GLU A 65 -1.58 5.64 3.73
C GLU A 65 -1.13 7.02 3.22
N GLY A 66 0.17 7.21 3.00
CA GLY A 66 0.72 8.47 2.48
C GLY A 66 0.28 8.77 1.05
N ALA A 67 0.29 7.76 0.17
CA ALA A 67 -0.13 7.89 -1.21
C ALA A 67 -1.64 8.19 -1.31
N ARG A 68 -2.47 7.57 -0.46
CA ARG A 68 -3.91 7.87 -0.37
C ARG A 68 -4.14 9.33 0.03
N ALA A 69 -3.45 9.82 1.04
CA ALA A 69 -3.57 11.21 1.48
C ALA A 69 -3.17 12.18 0.35
N LEU A 70 -2.04 11.92 -0.33
CA LEU A 70 -1.59 12.74 -1.45
C LEU A 70 -2.54 12.69 -2.64
N ALA A 71 -3.09 11.51 -2.97
CA ALA A 71 -4.09 11.35 -4.03
C ALA A 71 -5.37 12.14 -3.74
N MET A 72 -5.85 12.11 -2.49
CA MET A 72 -7.01 12.88 -2.05
C MET A 72 -6.74 14.38 -2.15
N TYR A 73 -5.57 14.84 -1.71
CA TYR A 73 -5.16 16.23 -1.82
C TYR A 73 -5.12 16.71 -3.28
N VAL A 74 -4.47 15.96 -4.18
CA VAL A 74 -4.42 16.34 -5.60
C VAL A 74 -5.80 16.28 -6.26
N SER A 75 -6.68 15.36 -5.83
CA SER A 75 -8.08 15.33 -6.28
C SER A 75 -8.87 16.57 -5.82
N MET A 76 -8.58 17.08 -4.64
CA MET A 76 -9.11 18.36 -4.16
C MET A 76 -8.60 19.52 -5.03
N LEU A 77 -7.33 19.54 -5.43
CA LEU A 77 -6.79 20.58 -6.33
C LEU A 77 -7.50 20.59 -7.69
N PHE A 78 -7.80 19.43 -8.28
CA PHE A 78 -8.62 19.36 -9.49
C PHE A 78 -10.03 19.95 -9.28
N SER A 79 -10.59 19.78 -8.09
CA SER A 79 -11.89 20.36 -7.74
C SER A 79 -11.79 21.87 -7.61
N LEU A 80 -10.74 22.40 -6.96
CA LEU A 80 -10.48 23.83 -6.84
C LEU A 80 -10.24 24.48 -8.20
N GLN A 81 -9.42 23.88 -9.07
CA GLN A 81 -9.23 24.33 -10.45
C GLN A 81 -10.57 24.52 -11.19
N THR A 82 -11.51 23.60 -10.99
CA THR A 82 -12.79 23.57 -11.72
C THR A 82 -13.83 24.51 -11.10
N PHE A 83 -13.93 24.55 -9.77
CA PHE A 83 -15.05 25.16 -9.04
C PHE A 83 -14.62 26.32 -8.11
N GLY A 84 -13.34 26.66 -8.06
CA GLY A 84 -12.81 27.79 -7.30
C GLY A 84 -13.44 29.11 -7.73
N LYS A 85 -13.53 30.05 -6.80
CA LYS A 85 -14.12 31.38 -7.06
C LYS A 85 -13.06 32.44 -7.39
N ASP A 86 -11.86 32.25 -6.88
CA ASP A 86 -10.72 33.11 -7.13
C ASP A 86 -9.89 32.57 -8.30
N GLU A 87 -9.61 33.41 -9.29
CA GLU A 87 -8.92 32.97 -10.51
C GLU A 87 -7.48 32.57 -10.23
N LYS A 88 -6.82 33.26 -9.29
CA LYS A 88 -5.44 32.95 -8.91
C LYS A 88 -5.36 31.60 -8.19
N GLU A 89 -6.26 31.32 -7.26
CA GLU A 89 -6.36 30.00 -6.59
C GLU A 89 -6.59 28.87 -7.61
N ARG A 90 -7.40 29.10 -8.64
CA ARG A 90 -7.65 28.11 -9.70
C ARG A 90 -6.39 27.82 -10.52
N GLU A 91 -5.62 28.86 -10.85
CA GLU A 91 -4.35 28.74 -11.58
C GLU A 91 -3.31 27.95 -10.76
N GLU A 92 -3.10 28.33 -9.50
CA GLU A 92 -2.17 27.63 -8.60
C GLU A 92 -2.56 26.16 -8.40
N ALA A 93 -3.86 25.87 -8.25
CA ALA A 93 -4.36 24.51 -8.14
C ALA A 93 -4.16 23.70 -9.42
N ALA A 94 -4.37 24.31 -10.59
CA ALA A 94 -4.16 23.68 -11.88
C ALA A 94 -2.70 23.30 -12.09
N ASP A 95 -1.78 24.24 -11.82
CA ASP A 95 -0.34 24.04 -11.99
C ASP A 95 0.17 22.89 -11.11
N LEU A 96 -0.21 22.90 -9.83
CA LEU A 96 0.22 21.87 -8.89
C LEU A 96 -0.41 20.51 -9.22
N ALA A 97 -1.70 20.46 -9.58
CA ALA A 97 -2.35 19.21 -9.98
C ALA A 97 -1.70 18.62 -11.25
N GLN A 98 -1.36 19.47 -12.22
CA GLN A 98 -0.70 19.07 -13.46
C GLN A 98 0.72 18.54 -13.18
N LEU A 99 1.48 19.20 -12.31
CA LEU A 99 2.81 18.76 -11.88
C LEU A 99 2.76 17.41 -11.16
N MET A 100 1.78 17.19 -10.29
CA MET A 100 1.67 15.98 -9.48
C MET A 100 1.12 14.77 -10.23
N THR A 101 0.31 14.97 -11.27
CA THR A 101 -0.30 13.87 -12.05
C THR A 101 0.70 12.81 -12.55
N PRO A 102 1.84 13.15 -13.18
CA PRO A 102 2.82 12.13 -13.59
C PRO A 102 3.50 11.44 -12.40
N VAL A 103 3.73 12.16 -11.29
CA VAL A 103 4.28 11.58 -10.05
C VAL A 103 3.32 10.55 -9.48
N ILE A 104 2.04 10.91 -9.34
CA ILE A 104 0.98 10.00 -8.89
C ILE A 104 0.92 8.76 -9.77
N LYS A 105 0.92 8.91 -11.10
CA LYS A 105 0.90 7.75 -11.98
C LYS A 105 2.12 6.87 -11.71
N ALA A 106 3.33 7.40 -11.94
CA ALA A 106 4.54 6.58 -11.99
C ALA A 106 4.89 6.02 -10.60
N PHE A 107 4.99 6.90 -9.60
CA PHE A 107 5.41 6.49 -8.26
C PHE A 107 4.40 5.56 -7.61
N PHE A 108 3.09 5.81 -7.77
CA PHE A 108 2.10 4.97 -7.08
C PHE A 108 1.90 3.62 -7.75
N THR A 109 2.05 3.52 -9.07
CA THR A 109 2.04 2.19 -9.72
C THR A 109 3.23 1.35 -9.29
N ASP A 110 4.43 1.94 -9.27
CA ASP A 110 5.66 1.21 -8.93
C ASP A 110 5.66 0.79 -7.47
N LYS A 111 5.26 1.69 -6.57
CA LYS A 111 5.18 1.39 -5.14
C LYS A 111 3.99 0.52 -4.77
N GLY A 112 2.87 0.63 -5.48
CA GLY A 112 1.74 -0.28 -5.35
C GLY A 112 2.14 -1.72 -5.70
N PHE A 113 2.85 -1.90 -6.82
CA PHE A 113 3.40 -3.20 -7.21
C PHE A 113 4.42 -3.71 -6.19
N GLN A 114 5.30 -2.85 -5.67
CA GLN A 114 6.24 -3.22 -4.62
C GLN A 114 5.52 -3.69 -3.34
N ALA A 115 4.49 -2.96 -2.88
CA ALA A 115 3.69 -3.32 -1.71
C ALA A 115 2.97 -4.67 -1.90
N ALA A 116 2.47 -4.94 -3.11
CA ALA A 116 1.89 -6.24 -3.45
C ALA A 116 2.92 -7.38 -3.35
N ASN A 117 4.14 -7.18 -3.87
CA ASN A 117 5.23 -8.16 -3.75
C ASN A 117 5.68 -8.38 -2.31
N ASP A 118 5.87 -7.30 -1.54
CA ASP A 118 6.26 -7.36 -0.13
C ASP A 118 5.21 -8.12 0.68
N SER A 119 3.92 -7.89 0.40
CA SER A 119 2.82 -8.60 1.06
C SER A 119 2.70 -10.06 0.62
N MET A 120 2.97 -10.37 -0.65
CA MET A 120 3.07 -11.76 -1.13
C MET A 120 4.22 -12.51 -0.44
N GLN A 121 5.35 -11.84 -0.21
CA GLN A 121 6.49 -12.40 0.50
C GLN A 121 6.17 -12.75 1.96
N VAL A 122 5.29 -12.00 2.63
CA VAL A 122 4.80 -12.31 3.99
C VAL A 122 4.09 -13.67 4.06
N PHE A 123 3.44 -14.10 2.97
CA PHE A 123 2.86 -15.43 2.89
C PHE A 123 3.90 -16.55 2.68
N GLY A 124 5.13 -16.20 2.30
CA GLY A 124 6.15 -17.16 1.88
C GLY A 124 5.65 -17.98 0.68
N GLY A 125 5.87 -19.31 0.71
CA GLY A 125 5.42 -20.19 -0.37
C GLY A 125 3.91 -20.16 -0.62
N HIS A 126 3.10 -19.85 0.39
CA HIS A 126 1.64 -19.73 0.24
C HIS A 126 1.25 -18.55 -0.66
N GLY A 127 2.10 -17.52 -0.78
CA GLY A 127 1.83 -16.36 -1.62
C GLY A 127 1.77 -16.70 -3.11
N TYR A 128 2.39 -17.80 -3.52
CA TYR A 128 2.40 -18.32 -4.89
C TYR A 128 1.23 -19.27 -5.19
N VAL A 129 0.39 -19.58 -4.19
CA VAL A 129 -0.79 -20.44 -4.35
C VAL A 129 -2.00 -19.58 -4.71
N ARG A 130 -2.67 -19.92 -5.81
CA ARG A 130 -3.82 -19.16 -6.33
C ARG A 130 -4.97 -19.01 -5.33
N ASP A 131 -5.20 -20.02 -4.48
CA ASP A 131 -6.27 -20.01 -3.48
C ASP A 131 -6.14 -18.89 -2.45
N HIS A 132 -4.92 -18.40 -2.20
CA HIS A 132 -4.68 -17.24 -1.34
C HIS A 132 -4.83 -15.90 -2.06
N GLY A 133 -4.88 -15.89 -3.40
CA GLY A 133 -5.12 -14.70 -4.22
C GLY A 133 -3.99 -13.66 -4.28
N MET A 134 -2.92 -13.80 -3.49
CA MET A 134 -1.84 -12.80 -3.42
C MET A 134 -1.11 -12.61 -4.76
N GLU A 135 -0.84 -13.70 -5.47
CA GLU A 135 -0.21 -13.65 -6.80
C GLU A 135 -1.03 -12.86 -7.82
N GLN A 136 -2.35 -12.81 -7.66
CA GLN A 136 -3.23 -12.05 -8.56
C GLN A 136 -3.02 -10.54 -8.44
N PHE A 137 -2.67 -10.04 -7.25
CA PHE A 137 -2.39 -8.61 -7.06
C PHE A 137 -1.08 -8.16 -7.71
N VAL A 138 -0.16 -9.10 -7.97
CA VAL A 138 1.12 -8.84 -8.61
C VAL A 138 1.01 -8.86 -10.14
N ARG A 139 0.05 -9.60 -10.71
CA ARG A 139 -0.17 -9.71 -12.16
C ARG A 139 -0.91 -8.52 -12.76
#